data_AF-A0A6A6IGD7-F1
#
_entry.id   AF-A0A6A6IGD7-F1
#
_cell.length_a   1.000
_cell.length_b   1.000
_cell.length_c   1.000
_cell.angle_alpha   90.00
_cell.angle_beta   90.00
_cell.angle_gamma   90.00
#
_symmetry.space_group_name_H-M   'P 1'
#
loop_
_entity.id
_entity.type
_entity.pdbx_description
1 polymer ?
#
loop_
_entity_poly.entity_id
_entity_poly.type
_entity_poly.pdbx_seq_one_letter_code
_entity_poly.pdbx_strand_id
1 'polypeptide(L)'
;MQHKRKLSEQGPGQDPHAKPRLSANLRKALFSSGRKRSKTAAYTAPKEEEMSELVNFILDHEEAFQSRARVASLYADFRSQAHTNPEGFQANLAVWKKALTDAALAGVIPSQGGTHDLLSIRIGEELIRALQHREHGKPTCLPAVFHDAVKKRDFVPRRDFLNSQTSIYKQSWVPSISGLAQWALQKLLGSPDPDKLPVGDFVVLKNVEVAANEILKRMKEQTHTSTADRILSRTTFLKRFSRVLNPAAPLTANDLNVLLLHMCRDKQALAFNAQTIKFRAETETELTPVSEEDTALANLRDAADKVNAQLPALQEKIAEAELDAREAVRAKHTIRAKAALKSKKLAEHALAERSHIALELEEAFMGLQRAADQVHIVEAMKAGAEAMKGLHEKVGGVEGVQNVMDEVREQTATVDEITSIINESATAVDEGELDEEFEALEKAERERKEKEEAEKTAARLAELEEVEKARKDKEAAQKKEKEAEEERTEQEVQEAEEDLSKLSFAQEDEDADEEPPQKERERALVAA
;
A
#
# COMPACT_ATOMS: atom_id res chain seq x y z
N MET A 1 22.81 -76.85 5.70
CA MET A 1 22.77 -78.20 6.33
C MET A 1 23.19 -78.08 7.79
N GLN A 2 22.70 -78.96 8.69
CA GLN A 2 23.09 -79.14 10.11
C GLN A 2 22.78 -77.91 11.03
N HIS A 3 22.08 -77.97 12.19
CA HIS A 3 22.15 -78.80 13.44
C HIS A 3 23.24 -78.30 14.42
N LYS A 4 23.06 -78.20 15.77
CA LYS A 4 22.05 -78.65 16.79
C LYS A 4 21.74 -77.45 17.74
N ARG A 5 20.71 -77.30 18.62
CA ARG A 5 19.59 -78.07 19.22
C ARG A 5 19.79 -78.94 20.50
N LYS A 6 19.87 -78.28 21.68
CA LYS A 6 19.41 -78.62 23.09
C LYS A 6 20.22 -77.75 24.09
N LEU A 7 19.93 -77.58 25.39
CA LEU A 7 18.87 -78.01 26.35
C LEU A 7 17.99 -76.78 26.75
N SER A 8 16.93 -76.75 27.60
CA SER A 8 16.26 -77.64 28.59
C SER A 8 16.81 -77.56 30.05
N GLU A 9 16.05 -77.53 31.16
CA GLU A 9 14.59 -77.58 31.49
C GLU A 9 14.28 -76.56 32.65
N GLN A 10 13.14 -76.44 33.37
CA GLN A 10 11.86 -77.20 33.46
C GLN A 10 10.66 -76.28 33.88
N GLY A 11 9.87 -76.62 34.91
CA GLY A 11 8.75 -75.85 35.52
C GLY A 11 8.62 -76.19 37.03
N PRO A 12 7.43 -76.16 37.70
CA PRO A 12 6.07 -75.77 37.28
C PRO A 12 5.34 -74.82 38.27
N GLY A 13 4.02 -74.56 38.08
CA GLY A 13 3.13 -74.13 39.19
C GLY A 13 1.96 -73.18 38.84
N GLN A 14 0.73 -73.65 39.05
CA GLN A 14 -0.50 -72.84 39.28
C GLN A 14 -0.70 -72.68 40.83
N ASP A 15 -1.63 -71.95 41.44
CA ASP A 15 -2.95 -71.38 41.06
C ASP A 15 -3.26 -70.13 41.97
N PRO A 16 -4.50 -69.56 42.09
CA PRO A 16 -4.68 -68.15 42.51
C PRO A 16 -5.33 -67.89 43.91
N HIS A 17 -5.50 -66.59 44.21
CA HIS A 17 -6.42 -65.99 45.21
C HIS A 17 -6.27 -66.33 46.72
N ALA A 18 -5.50 -65.52 47.45
CA ALA A 18 -5.80 -65.15 48.85
C ALA A 18 -5.20 -63.77 49.23
N LYS A 19 -5.72 -63.13 50.28
CA LYS A 19 -5.18 -61.90 50.92
C LYS A 19 -4.76 -62.24 52.36
N PRO A 20 -3.85 -61.48 53.02
CA PRO A 20 -4.36 -60.37 53.83
C PRO A 20 -3.45 -59.13 54.01
N ARG A 21 -4.12 -57.99 54.25
CA ARG A 21 -3.79 -56.85 55.14
C ARG A 21 -2.32 -56.57 55.54
N LEU A 22 -1.93 -55.29 55.37
CA LEU A 22 -1.22 -54.55 56.42
C LEU A 22 -1.63 -53.07 56.45
N SER A 23 -1.60 -52.49 57.65
CA SER A 23 -1.92 -51.10 58.04
C SER A 23 -0.63 -50.41 58.53
N ALA A 24 -0.47 -49.09 58.57
CA ALA A 24 -1.22 -47.96 57.99
C ALA A 24 -0.36 -46.67 58.13
N ASN A 25 -0.81 -45.57 57.52
CA ASN A 25 -0.44 -44.18 57.86
C ASN A 25 1.05 -43.76 57.82
N LEU A 26 1.47 -43.13 56.71
CA LEU A 26 2.06 -41.78 56.86
C LEU A 26 1.76 -40.83 55.68
N ARG A 27 0.81 -39.93 55.94
CA ARG A 27 0.73 -38.51 55.54
C ARG A 27 1.09 -38.09 54.10
N LYS A 28 0.07 -37.53 53.43
CA LYS A 28 0.02 -36.23 52.72
C LYS A 28 1.29 -35.75 51.96
N ALA A 29 1.18 -35.33 50.70
CA ALA A 29 0.00 -35.20 49.84
C ALA A 29 0.38 -35.04 48.36
N LEU A 30 -0.53 -35.48 47.47
CA LEU A 30 -0.78 -34.91 46.14
C LEU A 30 -2.08 -35.53 45.59
N PHE A 31 -2.80 -34.79 44.74
CA PHE A 31 -4.04 -35.17 44.03
C PHE A 31 -5.23 -35.70 44.85
N SER A 32 -6.34 -34.93 44.83
CA SER A 32 -7.68 -35.43 45.17
C SER A 32 -8.65 -35.04 44.05
N SER A 33 -9.21 -36.06 43.38
CA SER A 33 -10.25 -35.86 42.37
C SER A 33 -11.63 -35.88 43.03
N GLY A 34 -12.42 -34.83 42.81
CA GLY A 34 -13.74 -34.66 43.41
C GLY A 34 -14.83 -34.37 42.39
N ARG A 35 -15.38 -35.43 41.76
CA ARG A 35 -16.56 -35.30 40.88
C ARG A 35 -17.72 -34.64 41.64
N LYS A 36 -18.18 -33.49 41.15
CA LYS A 36 -19.52 -32.95 41.43
C LYS A 36 -20.35 -32.92 40.15
N ARG A 37 -21.66 -33.10 40.30
CA ARG A 37 -22.65 -33.29 39.22
C ARG A 37 -22.48 -32.27 38.09
N SER A 38 -22.38 -32.76 36.86
CA SER A 38 -22.59 -31.91 35.68
C SER A 38 -24.03 -31.39 35.70
N LYS A 39 -24.21 -30.09 35.48
CA LYS A 39 -25.53 -29.55 35.11
C LYS A 39 -25.79 -29.91 33.65
N THR A 40 -27.05 -30.13 33.28
CA THR A 40 -27.46 -30.19 31.88
C THR A 40 -27.01 -28.91 31.17
N ALA A 41 -26.12 -29.05 30.20
CA ALA A 41 -25.80 -27.95 29.29
C ALA A 41 -27.07 -27.61 28.51
N ALA A 42 -27.44 -26.34 28.47
CA ALA A 42 -28.52 -25.89 27.60
C ALA A 42 -28.12 -26.17 26.14
N TYR A 43 -29.04 -26.72 25.35
CA TYR A 43 -28.85 -26.87 23.92
C TYR A 43 -28.85 -25.48 23.27
N THR A 44 -27.68 -24.87 23.11
CA THR A 44 -27.50 -23.84 22.10
C THR A 44 -27.77 -24.48 20.75
N ALA A 45 -28.82 -24.02 20.08
CA ALA A 45 -29.02 -24.33 18.68
C ALA A 45 -27.74 -23.99 17.89
N PRO A 46 -27.38 -24.77 16.86
CA PRO A 46 -26.28 -24.36 15.99
C PRO A 46 -26.58 -22.97 15.45
N LYS A 47 -25.55 -22.11 15.39
CA LYS A 47 -25.62 -20.94 14.50
C LYS A 47 -25.98 -21.44 13.10
N GLU A 48 -26.79 -20.70 12.36
CA GLU A 48 -26.94 -20.97 10.93
C GLU A 48 -25.54 -21.01 10.31
N GLU A 49 -25.23 -22.06 9.55
CA GLU A 49 -23.94 -22.16 8.86
C GLU A 49 -23.92 -21.10 7.75
N GLU A 50 -23.31 -19.95 8.07
CA GLU A 50 -23.04 -18.87 7.13
C GLU A 50 -22.24 -19.44 5.95
N MET A 51 -22.72 -19.19 4.73
CA MET A 51 -22.06 -19.67 3.52
C MET A 51 -20.72 -18.98 3.37
N SER A 52 -19.74 -19.68 2.80
CA SER A 52 -18.37 -19.17 2.68
C SER A 52 -18.33 -17.90 1.82
N GLU A 53 -17.30 -17.09 2.05
CA GLU A 53 -16.96 -15.93 1.21
C GLU A 53 -16.94 -16.28 -0.29
N LEU A 54 -16.39 -17.45 -0.65
CA LEU A 54 -16.38 -17.97 -2.02
C LEU A 54 -17.79 -18.22 -2.59
N VAL A 55 -18.70 -18.79 -1.80
CA VAL A 55 -20.08 -19.05 -2.23
C VAL A 55 -20.88 -17.75 -2.35
N ASN A 56 -20.73 -16.84 -1.39
CA ASN A 56 -21.37 -15.52 -1.43
C ASN A 56 -20.88 -14.73 -2.65
N PHE A 57 -19.56 -14.66 -2.86
CA PHE A 57 -18.97 -14.03 -4.05
C PHE A 57 -19.56 -14.58 -5.35
N ILE A 58 -19.65 -15.91 -5.51
CA ILE A 58 -20.21 -16.54 -6.72
C ILE A 58 -21.69 -16.21 -6.89
N LEU A 59 -22.49 -16.23 -5.81
CA LEU A 59 -23.92 -15.88 -5.86
C LEU A 59 -24.14 -14.42 -6.26
N ASP A 60 -23.32 -13.51 -5.76
CA ASP A 60 -23.43 -12.06 -6.00
C ASP A 60 -22.94 -11.67 -7.40
N HIS A 61 -21.79 -12.21 -7.85
CA HIS A 61 -21.06 -11.74 -9.03
C HIS A 61 -21.31 -12.55 -10.32
N GLU A 62 -21.95 -13.72 -10.25
CA GLU A 62 -22.25 -14.55 -11.41
C GLU A 62 -23.77 -14.65 -11.66
N GLU A 63 -24.27 -13.97 -12.70
CA GLU A 63 -25.69 -13.94 -13.08
C GLU A 63 -26.32 -15.34 -13.15
N ALA A 64 -25.56 -16.34 -13.62
CA ALA A 64 -26.00 -17.72 -13.73
C ALA A 64 -26.28 -18.41 -12.37
N PHE A 65 -25.75 -17.88 -11.27
CA PHE A 65 -25.96 -18.36 -9.90
C PHE A 65 -26.99 -17.54 -9.10
N GLN A 66 -27.48 -16.41 -9.62
CA GLN A 66 -28.49 -15.58 -8.93
C GLN A 66 -29.89 -16.24 -8.90
N SER A 67 -30.20 -17.14 -9.84
CA SER A 67 -31.49 -17.84 -9.89
C SER A 67 -31.45 -19.17 -9.13
N ARG A 68 -32.19 -19.28 -8.01
CA ARG A 68 -32.26 -20.48 -7.15
C ARG A 68 -32.52 -21.79 -7.91
N ALA A 69 -33.39 -21.77 -8.91
CA ALA A 69 -33.67 -22.93 -9.76
C ALA A 69 -32.48 -23.30 -10.66
N ARG A 70 -31.69 -22.30 -11.09
CA ARG A 70 -30.45 -22.51 -11.86
C ARG A 70 -29.32 -23.03 -10.98
N VAL A 71 -29.14 -22.53 -9.75
CA VAL A 71 -28.12 -23.03 -8.80
C VAL A 71 -28.27 -24.53 -8.56
N ALA A 72 -29.49 -25.01 -8.30
CA ALA A 72 -29.76 -26.44 -8.15
C ALA A 72 -29.30 -27.26 -9.37
N SER A 73 -29.54 -26.76 -10.59
CA SER A 73 -29.07 -27.40 -11.84
C SER A 73 -27.55 -27.34 -12.06
N LEU A 74 -26.88 -26.33 -11.49
CA LEU A 74 -25.44 -26.15 -11.58
C LEU A 74 -24.68 -26.99 -10.54
N TYR A 75 -25.25 -27.21 -9.35
CA TYR A 75 -24.63 -28.04 -8.29
C TYR A 75 -24.81 -29.54 -8.51
N ALA A 76 -25.88 -29.95 -9.21
CA ALA A 76 -26.14 -31.34 -9.55
C ALA A 76 -25.18 -31.89 -10.63
N ASP A 77 -24.97 -33.22 -10.65
CA ASP A 77 -24.17 -33.87 -11.68
C ASP A 77 -24.89 -33.84 -13.04
N PHE A 78 -24.46 -32.93 -13.89
CA PHE A 78 -24.99 -32.74 -15.24
C PHE A 78 -24.26 -33.58 -16.31
N ARG A 79 -23.38 -34.53 -15.98
CA ARG A 79 -22.63 -35.33 -16.98
C ARG A 79 -23.52 -36.11 -17.96
N SER A 80 -24.72 -36.51 -17.55
CA SER A 80 -25.72 -37.13 -18.42
C SER A 80 -26.13 -36.24 -19.61
N GLN A 81 -26.03 -34.91 -19.45
CA GLN A 81 -26.35 -33.94 -20.50
C GLN A 81 -25.32 -33.96 -21.64
N ALA A 82 -24.12 -34.51 -21.45
CA ALA A 82 -23.09 -34.58 -22.50
C ALA A 82 -23.54 -35.32 -23.78
N HIS A 83 -24.57 -36.16 -23.69
CA HIS A 83 -25.18 -36.85 -24.83
C HIS A 83 -26.62 -36.40 -25.15
N THR A 84 -27.38 -35.90 -24.17
CA THR A 84 -28.80 -35.52 -24.35
C THR A 84 -29.02 -34.02 -24.58
N ASN A 85 -28.12 -33.16 -24.09
CA ASN A 85 -28.09 -31.73 -24.36
C ASN A 85 -26.63 -31.22 -24.31
N PRO A 86 -25.83 -31.45 -25.38
CA PRO A 86 -24.41 -31.10 -25.39
C PRO A 86 -24.15 -29.59 -25.20
N GLU A 87 -25.06 -28.73 -25.69
CA GLU A 87 -24.96 -27.28 -25.52
C GLU A 87 -25.16 -26.86 -24.07
N GLY A 88 -26.22 -27.36 -23.42
CA GLY A 88 -26.46 -27.14 -21.99
C GLY A 88 -25.34 -27.68 -21.11
N PHE A 89 -24.77 -28.84 -21.46
CA PHE A 89 -23.59 -29.40 -20.81
C PHE A 89 -22.38 -28.47 -20.92
N GLN A 90 -22.04 -27.98 -22.12
CA GLN A 90 -20.94 -27.05 -22.32
C GLN A 90 -21.18 -25.69 -21.65
N ALA A 91 -22.43 -25.19 -21.62
CA ALA A 91 -22.80 -23.97 -20.92
C ALA A 91 -22.60 -24.08 -19.41
N ASN A 92 -23.02 -25.20 -18.78
CA ASN A 92 -22.81 -25.43 -17.34
C ASN A 92 -21.32 -25.51 -16.99
N LEU A 93 -20.50 -26.14 -17.84
CA LEU A 93 -19.04 -26.18 -17.70
C LEU A 93 -18.42 -24.78 -17.83
N ALA A 94 -18.86 -23.97 -18.81
CA ALA A 94 -18.37 -22.61 -19.01
C ALA A 94 -18.70 -21.69 -17.82
N VAL A 95 -19.93 -21.76 -17.30
CA VAL A 95 -20.38 -21.01 -16.12
C VAL A 95 -19.51 -21.31 -14.90
N TRP A 96 -19.28 -22.59 -14.57
CA TRP A 96 -18.44 -22.95 -13.44
C TRP A 96 -16.98 -22.55 -13.60
N LYS A 97 -16.41 -22.67 -14.82
CA LYS A 97 -15.03 -22.25 -15.08
C LYS A 97 -14.87 -20.73 -15.00
N LYS A 98 -15.86 -19.94 -15.45
CA LYS A 98 -15.88 -18.49 -15.25
C LYS A 98 -15.90 -18.16 -13.75
N ALA A 99 -16.88 -18.68 -13.01
CA ALA A 99 -17.04 -18.45 -11.57
C ALA A 99 -15.75 -18.74 -10.78
N LEU A 100 -15.10 -19.89 -11.04
CA LEU A 100 -13.85 -20.25 -10.38
C LEU A 100 -12.66 -19.36 -10.81
N THR A 101 -12.61 -18.94 -12.08
CA THR A 101 -11.56 -18.05 -12.60
C THR A 101 -11.66 -16.65 -12.00
N ASP A 102 -12.87 -16.10 -11.97
CA ASP A 102 -13.13 -14.74 -11.54
C ASP A 102 -13.10 -14.65 -9.99
N ALA A 103 -13.47 -15.73 -9.28
CA ALA A 103 -13.23 -15.88 -7.84
C ALA A 103 -11.74 -16.00 -7.46
N ALA A 104 -10.92 -16.65 -8.29
CA ALA A 104 -9.46 -16.64 -8.09
C ALA A 104 -8.90 -15.22 -8.27
N LEU A 105 -9.37 -14.49 -9.29
CA LEU A 105 -8.97 -13.10 -9.55
C LEU A 105 -9.36 -12.15 -8.41
N ALA A 106 -10.53 -12.37 -7.80
CA ALA A 106 -11.01 -11.66 -6.63
C ALA A 106 -10.23 -11.99 -5.33
N GLY A 107 -9.51 -13.12 -5.29
CA GLY A 107 -8.76 -13.59 -4.14
C GLY A 107 -9.57 -14.39 -3.11
N VAL A 108 -10.83 -14.74 -3.40
CA VAL A 108 -11.73 -15.43 -2.45
C VAL A 108 -11.62 -16.97 -2.49
N ILE A 109 -10.75 -17.52 -3.33
CA ILE A 109 -10.43 -18.96 -3.33
C ILE A 109 -9.63 -19.31 -2.07
N PRO A 110 -10.02 -20.34 -1.28
CA PRO A 110 -9.30 -20.73 -0.07
C PRO A 110 -7.82 -21.01 -0.28
N SER A 111 -6.99 -20.56 0.67
CA SER A 111 -5.54 -20.68 0.62
C SER A 111 -4.95 -21.07 1.98
N GLN A 112 -3.90 -21.90 1.95
CA GLN A 112 -3.17 -22.29 3.15
C GLN A 112 -2.20 -21.16 3.53
N GLY A 113 -2.46 -20.49 4.65
CA GLY A 113 -1.60 -19.41 5.19
C GLY A 113 -2.14 -17.98 5.04
N GLY A 114 -3.36 -17.79 4.51
CA GLY A 114 -4.00 -16.47 4.43
C GLY A 114 -3.47 -15.55 3.32
N THR A 115 -2.68 -16.08 2.39
CA THR A 115 -2.23 -15.38 1.17
C THR A 115 -2.79 -16.09 -0.05
N HIS A 116 -3.66 -15.42 -0.78
CA HIS A 116 -4.44 -16.02 -1.87
C HIS A 116 -3.73 -15.81 -3.22
N ASP A 117 -3.35 -16.90 -3.88
CA ASP A 117 -2.78 -16.87 -5.24
C ASP A 117 -3.87 -16.46 -6.24
N LEU A 118 -3.71 -15.32 -6.93
CA LEU A 118 -4.72 -14.82 -7.89
C LEU A 118 -4.65 -15.53 -9.26
N LEU A 119 -3.49 -16.11 -9.57
CA LEU A 119 -3.21 -16.80 -10.82
C LEU A 119 -3.30 -18.32 -10.70
N SER A 120 -3.75 -18.86 -9.56
CA SER A 120 -3.83 -20.30 -9.33
C SER A 120 -4.91 -20.74 -8.34
N ILE A 121 -5.51 -21.90 -8.58
CA ILE A 121 -6.49 -22.55 -7.70
C ILE A 121 -5.90 -23.83 -7.11
N ARG A 122 -6.13 -24.06 -5.82
CA ARG A 122 -5.87 -25.35 -5.16
C ARG A 122 -7.12 -26.23 -5.19
N ILE A 123 -7.08 -27.30 -5.96
CA ILE A 123 -8.18 -28.27 -6.03
C ILE A 123 -7.99 -29.33 -4.93
N GLY A 124 -8.94 -29.39 -4.00
CA GLY A 124 -8.93 -30.33 -2.88
C GLY A 124 -10.16 -30.16 -1.98
N GLU A 125 -10.27 -30.96 -0.91
CA GLU A 125 -11.43 -30.98 0.02
C GLU A 125 -11.71 -29.61 0.68
N GLU A 126 -10.68 -28.76 0.83
CA GLU A 126 -10.83 -27.37 1.29
C GLU A 126 -11.69 -26.52 0.33
N LEU A 127 -11.41 -26.58 -0.97
CA LEU A 127 -12.21 -25.91 -2.00
C LEU A 127 -13.62 -26.51 -2.11
N ILE A 128 -13.76 -27.83 -2.01
CA ILE A 128 -15.08 -28.52 -2.03
C ILE A 128 -15.93 -28.08 -0.82
N ARG A 129 -15.31 -27.93 0.35
CA ARG A 129 -15.97 -27.44 1.58
C ARG A 129 -16.36 -25.96 1.45
N ALA A 130 -15.49 -25.11 0.92
CA ALA A 130 -15.81 -23.71 0.70
C ALA A 130 -16.99 -23.58 -0.29
N LEU A 131 -17.02 -24.36 -1.36
CA LEU A 131 -18.11 -24.42 -2.34
C LEU A 131 -19.40 -25.09 -1.82
N GLN A 132 -19.55 -25.38 -0.52
CA GLN A 132 -20.77 -25.97 0.03
C GLN A 132 -21.88 -24.92 0.17
N HIS A 133 -22.96 -25.06 -0.61
CA HIS A 133 -24.13 -24.19 -0.55
C HIS A 133 -25.15 -24.68 0.49
N ARG A 134 -25.71 -23.77 1.29
CA ARG A 134 -26.61 -24.09 2.43
C ARG A 134 -27.80 -24.99 2.06
N GLU A 135 -28.39 -24.79 0.87
CA GLU A 135 -29.57 -25.55 0.43
C GLU A 135 -29.27 -26.68 -0.57
N HIS A 136 -28.05 -26.74 -1.10
CA HIS A 136 -27.71 -27.64 -2.23
C HIS A 136 -26.47 -28.51 -1.96
N GLY A 137 -25.85 -28.37 -0.79
CA GLY A 137 -24.69 -29.14 -0.38
C GLY A 137 -23.45 -28.85 -1.22
N LYS A 138 -22.61 -29.88 -1.39
CA LYS A 138 -21.38 -29.81 -2.19
C LYS A 138 -21.72 -30.00 -3.68
N PRO A 139 -21.18 -29.19 -4.61
CA PRO A 139 -21.42 -29.34 -6.03
C PRO A 139 -20.79 -30.64 -6.56
N THR A 140 -21.66 -31.56 -7.00
CA THR A 140 -21.28 -32.89 -7.50
C THR A 140 -20.74 -32.87 -8.93
N CYS A 141 -20.95 -31.77 -9.66
CA CYS A 141 -20.44 -31.56 -11.02
C CYS A 141 -18.93 -31.30 -11.11
N LEU A 142 -18.24 -30.98 -10.01
CA LEU A 142 -16.86 -30.48 -10.04
C LEU A 142 -15.86 -31.37 -10.81
N PRO A 143 -15.88 -32.72 -10.73
CA PRO A 143 -15.01 -33.56 -11.55
C PRO A 143 -15.15 -33.26 -13.05
N ALA A 144 -16.38 -33.08 -13.56
CA ALA A 144 -16.62 -32.73 -14.96
C ALA A 144 -16.07 -31.34 -15.32
N VAL A 145 -16.29 -30.35 -14.45
CA VAL A 145 -15.79 -28.96 -14.60
C VAL A 145 -14.27 -28.96 -14.73
N PHE A 146 -13.57 -29.57 -13.78
CA PHE A 146 -12.11 -29.55 -13.75
C PHE A 146 -11.48 -30.43 -14.84
N HIS A 147 -12.07 -31.58 -15.18
CA HIS A 147 -11.60 -32.38 -16.31
C HIS A 147 -11.76 -31.65 -17.65
N ASP A 148 -12.83 -30.89 -17.87
CA ASP A 148 -12.98 -30.04 -19.07
C ASP A 148 -11.99 -28.87 -19.08
N ALA A 149 -11.82 -28.16 -17.96
CA ALA A 149 -10.87 -27.06 -17.81
C ALA A 149 -9.42 -27.50 -18.11
N VAL A 150 -9.02 -28.64 -17.54
CA VAL A 150 -7.70 -29.25 -17.75
C VAL A 150 -7.54 -29.71 -19.21
N LYS A 151 -8.55 -30.36 -19.78
CA LYS A 151 -8.54 -30.85 -21.17
C LYS A 151 -8.41 -29.71 -22.20
N LYS A 152 -9.01 -28.55 -21.93
CA LYS A 152 -8.95 -27.35 -22.77
C LYS A 152 -7.73 -26.46 -22.51
N ARG A 153 -6.92 -26.77 -21.49
CA ARG A 153 -5.78 -25.96 -20.99
C ARG A 153 -6.21 -24.64 -20.32
N ASP A 154 -7.49 -24.48 -19.97
CA ASP A 154 -7.98 -23.33 -19.19
C ASP A 154 -7.30 -23.28 -17.81
N PHE A 155 -7.22 -24.46 -17.16
CA PHE A 155 -6.51 -24.67 -15.90
C PHE A 155 -5.32 -25.62 -16.14
N VAL A 156 -4.11 -25.13 -15.90
CA VAL A 156 -2.86 -25.85 -16.19
C VAL A 156 -2.18 -26.28 -14.87
N PRO A 157 -1.72 -27.53 -14.70
CA PRO A 157 -1.08 -27.97 -13.46
C PRO A 157 0.17 -27.14 -13.16
N ARG A 158 0.27 -26.55 -11.95
CA ARG A 158 1.33 -25.56 -11.62
C ARG A 158 2.74 -26.12 -11.83
N ARG A 159 2.98 -27.37 -11.45
CA ARG A 159 4.26 -28.07 -11.66
C ARG A 159 4.62 -28.18 -13.15
N ASP A 160 3.65 -28.52 -13.99
CA ASP A 160 3.88 -28.78 -15.41
C ASP A 160 3.99 -27.47 -16.20
N PHE A 161 3.27 -26.43 -15.76
CA PHE A 161 3.44 -25.06 -16.21
C PHE A 161 4.85 -24.54 -15.92
N LEU A 162 5.33 -24.69 -14.67
CA LEU A 162 6.63 -24.18 -14.22
C LEU A 162 7.82 -24.94 -14.83
N ASN A 163 7.70 -26.27 -15.01
CA ASN A 163 8.78 -27.09 -15.54
C ASN A 163 8.84 -27.11 -17.08
N SER A 164 7.91 -26.47 -17.80
CA SER A 164 7.89 -26.55 -19.26
C SER A 164 8.85 -25.57 -19.94
N GLN A 165 9.85 -26.14 -20.60
CA GLN A 165 10.87 -25.46 -21.41
C GLN A 165 10.34 -24.91 -22.75
N THR A 166 9.09 -25.16 -23.13
CA THR A 166 8.52 -24.69 -24.40
C THR A 166 7.12 -24.13 -24.21
N SER A 167 6.73 -23.19 -25.08
CA SER A 167 5.47 -22.47 -24.92
C SER A 167 4.24 -23.40 -24.90
N ILE A 168 3.34 -23.15 -23.94
CA ILE A 168 2.15 -23.96 -23.68
C ILE A 168 1.08 -23.89 -24.79
N TYR A 169 1.19 -22.90 -25.68
CA TYR A 169 0.33 -22.73 -26.85
C TYR A 169 0.80 -23.57 -28.06
N LYS A 170 1.98 -24.19 -28.00
CA LYS A 170 2.40 -25.13 -29.05
C LYS A 170 1.45 -26.33 -29.04
N GLN A 171 0.99 -26.75 -30.22
CA GLN A 171 0.05 -27.88 -30.33
C GLN A 171 0.63 -29.18 -29.78
N SER A 172 1.94 -29.40 -29.96
CA SER A 172 2.70 -30.55 -29.44
C SER A 172 2.92 -30.53 -27.93
N TRP A 173 2.63 -29.43 -27.23
CA TRP A 173 2.75 -29.36 -25.78
C TRP A 173 1.58 -30.08 -25.09
N VAL A 174 1.87 -30.91 -24.09
CA VAL A 174 0.87 -31.67 -23.31
C VAL A 174 1.25 -31.68 -21.82
N PRO A 175 0.36 -31.26 -20.90
CA PRO A 175 0.66 -31.28 -19.46
C PRO A 175 0.69 -32.70 -18.88
N SER A 176 1.55 -32.92 -17.90
CA SER A 176 1.94 -34.24 -17.37
C SER A 176 1.41 -34.51 -15.94
N ILE A 177 0.12 -34.20 -15.68
CA ILE A 177 -0.55 -34.61 -14.43
C ILE A 177 -0.29 -36.09 -14.21
N SER A 178 -0.12 -36.52 -12.96
CA SER A 178 -0.20 -37.93 -12.55
C SER A 178 -1.56 -38.60 -12.88
N GLY A 179 -2.51 -37.87 -13.46
CA GLY A 179 -3.71 -38.36 -14.15
C GLY A 179 -3.71 -38.16 -15.68
N LEU A 180 -2.87 -37.29 -16.27
CA LEU A 180 -2.80 -37.02 -17.71
C LEU A 180 -1.68 -37.77 -18.44
N ALA A 181 -0.47 -37.81 -17.88
CA ALA A 181 0.55 -38.75 -18.34
C ALA A 181 0.03 -40.20 -18.15
N GLN A 182 -0.70 -40.42 -17.05
CA GLN A 182 -1.45 -41.64 -16.79
C GLN A 182 -2.55 -41.85 -17.84
N TRP A 183 -3.46 -40.90 -18.13
CA TRP A 183 -4.50 -40.95 -19.19
C TRP A 183 -3.96 -41.33 -20.58
N ALA A 184 -2.85 -40.72 -21.00
CA ALA A 184 -2.24 -41.01 -22.30
C ALA A 184 -1.77 -42.47 -22.41
N LEU A 185 -1.21 -43.02 -21.32
CA LEU A 185 -0.78 -44.42 -21.23
C LEU A 185 -1.94 -45.39 -20.94
N GLN A 186 -2.93 -44.95 -20.16
CA GLN A 186 -4.16 -45.67 -19.79
C GLN A 186 -5.08 -45.91 -20.98
N LYS A 187 -5.00 -45.08 -22.03
CA LYS A 187 -5.68 -45.37 -23.30
C LYS A 187 -5.23 -46.71 -23.93
N LEU A 188 -4.14 -47.30 -23.43
CA LEU A 188 -3.66 -48.63 -23.81
C LEU A 188 -3.99 -49.75 -22.79
N LEU A 189 -4.40 -49.43 -21.55
CA LEU A 189 -4.56 -50.43 -20.46
C LEU A 189 -5.79 -50.29 -19.54
N GLY A 190 -6.63 -49.25 -19.65
CA GLY A 190 -7.90 -49.11 -18.91
C GLY A 190 -8.21 -47.67 -18.50
N SER A 191 -9.47 -47.26 -18.61
CA SER A 191 -9.93 -45.87 -18.46
C SER A 191 -9.55 -45.19 -17.13
N PRO A 192 -9.26 -43.88 -17.11
CA PRO A 192 -9.23 -43.10 -15.88
C PRO A 192 -10.65 -42.92 -15.32
N ASP A 193 -10.73 -42.73 -14.01
CA ASP A 193 -11.96 -42.54 -13.25
C ASP A 193 -12.58 -41.14 -13.51
N PRO A 194 -13.79 -41.05 -14.11
CA PRO A 194 -14.45 -39.79 -14.42
C PRO A 194 -15.18 -39.16 -13.22
N ASP A 195 -15.32 -39.89 -12.11
CA ASP A 195 -15.88 -39.40 -10.85
C ASP A 195 -14.80 -38.75 -9.97
N LYS A 196 -13.53 -39.09 -10.19
CA LYS A 196 -12.42 -38.59 -9.38
C LYS A 196 -11.98 -37.17 -9.75
N LEU A 197 -11.95 -36.30 -8.74
CA LEU A 197 -11.46 -34.92 -8.83
C LEU A 197 -9.93 -34.86 -9.03
N PRO A 198 -9.40 -34.01 -9.93
CA PRO A 198 -7.96 -33.82 -10.11
C PRO A 198 -7.37 -32.93 -9.00
N VAL A 199 -6.98 -33.55 -7.87
CA VAL A 199 -6.39 -32.86 -6.71
C VAL A 199 -4.99 -32.30 -7.02
N GLY A 200 -4.72 -31.05 -6.64
CA GLY A 200 -3.44 -30.38 -6.84
C GLY A 200 -3.55 -28.87 -7.02
N ASP A 201 -2.43 -28.21 -7.32
CA ASP A 201 -2.39 -26.76 -7.64
C ASP A 201 -2.39 -26.53 -9.16
N PHE A 202 -3.26 -25.64 -9.63
CA PHE A 202 -3.48 -25.35 -11.05
C PHE A 202 -3.43 -23.85 -11.33
N VAL A 203 -2.63 -23.45 -12.31
CA VAL A 203 -2.57 -22.11 -12.90
C VAL A 203 -3.83 -21.83 -13.71
N VAL A 204 -4.43 -20.66 -13.50
CA VAL A 204 -5.63 -20.19 -14.19
C VAL A 204 -5.22 -19.34 -15.39
N LEU A 205 -5.24 -19.90 -16.59
CA LEU A 205 -4.54 -19.32 -17.74
C LEU A 205 -5.08 -17.93 -18.14
N LYS A 206 -6.41 -17.75 -18.15
CA LYS A 206 -7.07 -16.46 -18.39
C LYS A 206 -6.55 -15.35 -17.46
N ASN A 207 -6.34 -15.64 -16.17
CA ASN A 207 -5.85 -14.63 -15.22
C ASN A 207 -4.39 -14.27 -15.51
N VAL A 208 -3.56 -15.24 -15.89
CA VAL A 208 -2.15 -15.00 -16.28
C VAL A 208 -2.07 -14.16 -17.55
N GLU A 209 -2.91 -14.44 -18.55
CA GLU A 209 -2.99 -13.67 -19.79
C GLU A 209 -3.42 -12.21 -19.53
N VAL A 210 -4.47 -12.01 -18.71
CA VAL A 210 -4.95 -10.67 -18.32
C VAL A 210 -3.84 -9.91 -17.57
N ALA A 211 -3.18 -10.54 -16.59
CA ALA A 211 -2.09 -9.94 -15.83
C ALA A 211 -0.93 -9.51 -16.73
N ALA A 212 -0.47 -10.40 -17.60
CA ALA A 212 0.64 -10.12 -18.52
C ALA A 212 0.28 -9.01 -19.51
N ASN A 213 -0.94 -9.01 -20.06
CA ASN A 213 -1.38 -7.99 -21.01
C ASN A 213 -1.48 -6.60 -20.36
N GLU A 214 -2.07 -6.48 -19.16
CA GLU A 214 -2.20 -5.20 -18.45
C GLU A 214 -0.83 -4.67 -17.94
N ILE A 215 0.08 -5.55 -17.51
CA ILE A 215 1.46 -5.13 -17.16
C ILE A 215 2.20 -4.63 -18.40
N LEU A 216 2.13 -5.34 -19.53
CA LEU A 216 2.79 -4.89 -20.77
C LEU A 216 2.19 -3.59 -21.31
N LYS A 217 0.87 -3.38 -21.15
CA LYS A 217 0.22 -2.11 -21.43
C LYS A 217 0.76 -0.99 -20.52
N ARG A 218 0.77 -1.17 -19.20
CA ARG A 218 1.33 -0.20 -18.23
C ARG A 218 2.86 0.00 -18.33
N MET A 219 3.57 -0.87 -19.03
CA MET A 219 4.96 -0.64 -19.45
C MET A 219 5.02 0.24 -20.70
N LYS A 220 4.21 -0.05 -21.74
CA LYS A 220 4.13 0.75 -22.98
C LYS A 220 3.59 2.17 -22.76
N GLU A 221 2.68 2.35 -21.80
CA GLU A 221 2.11 3.65 -21.44
C GLU A 221 3.10 4.56 -20.66
N GLN A 222 4.27 4.06 -20.30
CA GLN A 222 5.35 4.88 -19.73
C GLN A 222 6.36 5.30 -20.80
N THR A 223 6.77 6.57 -20.72
CA THR A 223 7.97 7.07 -21.38
C THR A 223 9.20 6.44 -20.74
N HIS A 224 9.84 5.50 -21.43
CA HIS A 224 11.20 5.04 -21.09
C HIS A 224 12.17 6.05 -21.70
N THR A 225 13.03 6.61 -20.85
CA THR A 225 14.09 7.56 -21.24
C THR A 225 15.44 6.87 -21.37
N SER A 226 15.59 5.69 -20.75
CA SER A 226 16.82 4.90 -20.71
C SER A 226 16.53 3.40 -20.71
N THR A 227 17.54 2.59 -21.04
CA THR A 227 17.54 1.14 -20.84
C THR A 227 17.26 0.75 -19.39
N ALA A 228 17.68 1.56 -18.41
CA ALA A 228 17.46 1.30 -16.98
C ALA A 228 15.99 1.31 -16.55
N ASP A 229 15.11 2.03 -17.25
CA ASP A 229 13.66 2.08 -16.95
C ASP A 229 12.98 0.71 -17.19
N ARG A 230 13.54 -0.08 -18.12
CA ARG A 230 13.10 -1.45 -18.44
C ARG A 230 13.59 -2.50 -17.42
N ILE A 231 14.46 -2.11 -16.48
CA ILE A 231 15.17 -3.01 -15.57
C ILE A 231 14.61 -2.84 -14.15
N LEU A 232 13.97 -3.90 -13.65
CA LEU A 232 13.34 -3.94 -12.33
C LEU A 232 13.91 -5.08 -11.49
N SER A 233 14.19 -4.80 -10.22
CA SER A 233 14.24 -5.87 -9.22
C SER A 233 12.87 -6.52 -9.07
N ARG A 234 12.82 -7.75 -8.56
CA ARG A 234 11.57 -8.41 -8.15
C ARG A 234 10.83 -7.61 -7.08
N THR A 235 11.56 -6.91 -6.20
CA THR A 235 11.01 -5.98 -5.20
C THR A 235 10.24 -4.85 -5.86
N THR A 236 10.88 -4.10 -6.77
CA THR A 236 10.27 -2.96 -7.46
C THR A 236 9.12 -3.42 -8.36
N PHE A 237 9.24 -4.56 -9.03
CA PHE A 237 8.15 -5.15 -9.81
C PHE A 237 6.91 -5.38 -8.93
N LEU A 238 7.07 -5.93 -7.72
CA LEU A 238 5.95 -6.12 -6.79
C LEU A 238 5.42 -4.80 -6.21
N LYS A 239 6.28 -3.83 -5.86
CA LYS A 239 5.84 -2.46 -5.47
C LYS A 239 4.89 -1.86 -6.51
N ARG A 240 5.21 -2.03 -7.80
CA ARG A 240 4.52 -1.42 -8.94
C ARG A 240 3.32 -2.21 -9.46
N PHE A 241 3.40 -3.55 -9.49
CA PHE A 241 2.43 -4.41 -10.18
C PHE A 241 1.68 -5.41 -9.30
N SER A 242 1.97 -5.52 -7.99
CA SER A 242 1.27 -6.49 -7.13
C SER A 242 -0.25 -6.31 -7.13
N ARG A 243 -0.76 -5.07 -7.19
CA ARG A 243 -2.20 -4.75 -7.24
C ARG A 243 -2.73 -4.50 -8.66
N VAL A 244 -2.07 -5.04 -9.70
CA VAL A 244 -2.45 -4.79 -11.11
C VAL A 244 -3.81 -5.38 -11.48
N LEU A 245 -4.14 -6.56 -10.95
CA LEU A 245 -5.40 -7.27 -11.19
C LEU A 245 -6.51 -6.86 -10.22
N ASN A 246 -6.14 -6.62 -8.97
CA ASN A 246 -7.06 -6.51 -7.84
C ASN A 246 -6.52 -5.45 -6.87
N PRO A 247 -7.24 -4.34 -6.64
CA PRO A 247 -6.80 -3.31 -5.70
C PRO A 247 -6.74 -3.79 -4.24
N ALA A 248 -7.56 -4.77 -3.84
CA ALA A 248 -7.63 -5.29 -2.48
C ALA A 248 -6.57 -6.39 -2.20
N ALA A 249 -6.44 -7.36 -3.11
CA ALA A 249 -5.52 -8.50 -2.97
C ALA A 249 -4.25 -8.32 -3.84
N PRO A 250 -3.03 -8.33 -3.26
CA PRO A 250 -1.79 -8.29 -4.02
C PRO A 250 -1.38 -9.68 -4.55
N LEU A 251 -0.79 -9.74 -5.75
CA LEU A 251 -0.14 -10.93 -6.31
C LEU A 251 0.91 -11.52 -5.35
N THR A 252 0.89 -12.84 -5.19
CA THR A 252 1.84 -13.56 -4.33
C THR A 252 3.20 -13.80 -5.02
N ALA A 253 4.18 -14.31 -4.27
CA ALA A 253 5.43 -14.79 -4.85
C ALA A 253 5.23 -15.99 -5.81
N ASN A 254 4.15 -16.78 -5.64
CA ASN A 254 3.80 -17.84 -6.59
C ASN A 254 3.26 -17.24 -7.89
N ASP A 255 2.34 -16.28 -7.79
CA ASP A 255 1.78 -15.58 -8.94
C ASP A 255 2.89 -14.92 -9.75
N LEU A 256 3.83 -14.24 -9.10
CA LEU A 256 4.99 -13.65 -9.75
C LEU A 256 5.83 -14.67 -10.54
N ASN A 257 6.04 -15.87 -10.01
CA ASN A 257 6.79 -16.92 -10.72
C ASN A 257 6.04 -17.46 -11.94
N VAL A 258 4.73 -17.66 -11.84
CA VAL A 258 3.86 -18.08 -12.95
C VAL A 258 3.84 -16.99 -14.04
N LEU A 259 3.67 -15.74 -13.64
CA LEU A 259 3.59 -14.56 -14.48
C LEU A 259 4.90 -14.30 -15.25
N LEU A 260 6.04 -14.25 -14.56
CA LEU A 260 7.34 -14.00 -15.21
C LEU A 260 7.70 -15.11 -16.19
N LEU A 261 7.45 -16.38 -15.84
CA LEU A 261 7.68 -17.49 -16.76
C LEU A 261 6.79 -17.39 -18.00
N HIS A 262 5.53 -16.97 -17.86
CA HIS A 262 4.64 -16.72 -19.00
C HIS A 262 5.15 -15.57 -19.89
N MET A 263 5.48 -14.43 -19.29
CA MET A 263 5.91 -13.23 -20.02
C MET A 263 7.25 -13.43 -20.73
N CYS A 264 8.14 -14.25 -20.17
CA CYS A 264 9.34 -14.74 -20.84
C CYS A 264 9.01 -15.78 -21.92
N ARG A 265 8.61 -16.99 -21.54
CA ARG A 265 8.51 -18.15 -22.44
C ARG A 265 7.46 -17.98 -23.53
N ASP A 266 6.28 -17.50 -23.18
CA ASP A 266 5.11 -17.49 -24.07
C ASP A 266 4.91 -16.15 -24.77
N LYS A 267 5.21 -15.02 -24.11
CA LYS A 267 5.09 -13.67 -24.71
C LYS A 267 6.40 -13.13 -25.28
N GLN A 268 7.56 -13.69 -24.91
CA GLN A 268 8.91 -13.22 -25.30
C GLN A 268 9.16 -11.73 -24.98
N ALA A 269 8.51 -11.21 -23.95
CA ALA A 269 8.41 -9.78 -23.66
C ALA A 269 9.30 -9.30 -22.49
N LEU A 270 9.85 -10.23 -21.71
CA LEU A 270 10.86 -9.95 -20.68
C LEU A 270 11.77 -11.15 -20.47
N ALA A 271 12.99 -10.90 -20.01
CA ALA A 271 13.89 -11.88 -19.43
C ALA A 271 13.93 -11.67 -17.91
N PHE A 272 14.26 -12.72 -17.15
CA PHE A 272 14.41 -12.60 -15.70
C PHE A 272 15.42 -13.63 -15.15
N ASN A 273 16.03 -13.29 -14.02
CA ASN A 273 16.85 -14.19 -13.22
C ASN A 273 16.28 -14.28 -11.78
N ALA A 274 17.09 -14.69 -10.80
CA ALA A 274 16.65 -14.81 -9.40
C ALA A 274 16.25 -13.48 -8.74
N GLN A 275 16.78 -12.34 -9.19
CA GLN A 275 16.65 -11.02 -8.56
C GLN A 275 16.10 -9.94 -9.51
N THR A 276 16.42 -10.04 -10.79
CA THR A 276 16.29 -8.99 -11.81
C THR A 276 15.34 -9.41 -12.93
N ILE A 277 14.61 -8.44 -13.48
CA ILE A 277 13.64 -8.56 -14.57
C ILE A 277 13.95 -7.47 -15.60
N LYS A 278 14.17 -7.84 -16.86
CA LYS A 278 14.48 -6.95 -17.98
C LYS A 278 13.37 -7.04 -19.01
N PHE A 279 12.61 -5.97 -19.23
CA PHE A 279 11.63 -5.91 -20.32
C PHE A 279 12.33 -5.72 -21.66
N ARG A 280 11.89 -6.46 -22.68
CA ARG A 280 12.40 -6.34 -24.05
C ARG A 280 12.05 -4.97 -24.64
N ALA A 281 12.95 -4.35 -25.38
CA ALA A 281 12.65 -3.12 -26.10
C ALA A 281 11.68 -3.38 -27.28
N GLU A 282 11.06 -2.32 -27.79
CA GLU A 282 10.31 -2.40 -29.05
C GLU A 282 11.24 -2.44 -30.27
N THR A 283 12.48 -1.97 -30.12
CA THR A 283 13.57 -2.04 -31.10
C THR A 283 14.32 -3.38 -31.09
N GLU A 284 14.17 -4.19 -30.05
CA GLU A 284 14.83 -5.49 -29.89
C GLU A 284 14.01 -6.59 -30.60
N THR A 285 14.56 -7.10 -31.71
CA THR A 285 13.95 -8.21 -32.49
C THR A 285 13.89 -9.52 -31.71
N GLU A 286 14.93 -9.81 -30.92
CA GLU A 286 15.05 -11.01 -30.09
C GLU A 286 15.16 -10.65 -28.61
N LEU A 287 14.82 -11.58 -27.73
CA LEU A 287 14.86 -11.36 -26.29
C LEU A 287 16.29 -11.51 -25.75
N THR A 288 16.89 -10.41 -25.30
CA THR A 288 18.21 -10.43 -24.66
C THR A 288 18.14 -11.04 -23.25
N PRO A 289 19.15 -11.81 -22.82
CA PRO A 289 19.24 -12.28 -21.44
C PRO A 289 19.54 -11.12 -20.47
N VAL A 290 19.28 -11.35 -19.19
CA VAL A 290 19.69 -10.42 -18.11
C VAL A 290 21.19 -10.56 -17.88
N SER A 291 21.92 -9.45 -17.93
CA SER A 291 23.36 -9.36 -17.70
C SER A 291 23.72 -9.06 -16.23
N GLU A 292 25.02 -8.95 -15.95
CA GLU A 292 25.53 -8.56 -14.63
C GLU A 292 25.31 -7.06 -14.39
N GLU A 293 25.47 -6.22 -15.42
CA GLU A 293 25.20 -4.78 -15.41
C GLU A 293 23.71 -4.48 -15.16
N ASP A 294 22.79 -5.22 -15.81
CA ASP A 294 21.35 -5.13 -15.52
C ASP A 294 21.05 -5.41 -14.04
N THR A 295 21.76 -6.38 -13.46
CA THR A 295 21.57 -6.78 -12.06
C THR A 295 22.21 -5.78 -11.11
N ALA A 296 23.34 -5.16 -11.47
CA ALA A 296 23.94 -4.05 -10.74
C ALA A 296 23.02 -2.80 -10.75
N LEU A 297 22.45 -2.43 -11.89
CA LEU A 297 21.46 -1.34 -11.99
C LEU A 297 20.25 -1.57 -11.08
N ALA A 298 19.67 -2.79 -11.12
CA ALA A 298 18.55 -3.16 -10.26
C ALA A 298 18.89 -3.09 -8.76
N ASN A 299 20.09 -3.55 -8.37
CA ASN A 299 20.56 -3.53 -6.99
C ASN A 299 20.90 -2.12 -6.49
N LEU A 300 21.52 -1.27 -7.32
CA LEU A 300 21.80 0.14 -6.97
C LEU A 300 20.51 0.91 -6.72
N ARG A 301 19.48 0.76 -7.58
CA ARG A 301 18.20 1.43 -7.36
C ARG A 301 17.46 0.87 -6.13
N ASP A 302 17.43 -0.45 -5.91
CA ASP A 302 16.86 -1.02 -4.68
C ASP A 302 17.60 -0.57 -3.41
N ALA A 303 18.90 -0.26 -3.50
CA ALA A 303 19.69 0.30 -2.40
C ALA A 303 19.38 1.79 -2.16
N ALA A 304 19.34 2.61 -3.20
CA ALA A 304 18.96 4.03 -3.12
C ALA A 304 17.54 4.18 -2.55
N ASP A 305 16.56 3.46 -3.10
CA ASP A 305 15.18 3.34 -2.58
C ASP A 305 15.16 3.06 -1.07
N LYS A 306 16.03 2.14 -0.61
CA LYS A 306 16.09 1.68 0.77
C LYS A 306 16.76 2.70 1.70
N VAL A 307 17.73 3.49 1.23
CA VAL A 307 18.34 4.57 2.01
C VAL A 307 17.39 5.78 2.08
N ASN A 308 16.85 6.20 0.94
CA ASN A 308 15.86 7.29 0.86
C ASN A 308 14.62 7.03 1.72
N ALA A 309 14.11 5.80 1.78
CA ALA A 309 13.01 5.42 2.65
C ALA A 309 13.27 5.55 4.17
N GLN A 310 14.52 5.80 4.59
CA GLN A 310 14.89 5.99 6.00
C GLN A 310 15.00 7.47 6.41
N LEU A 311 15.15 8.38 5.44
CA LEU A 311 15.35 9.81 5.70
C LEU A 311 14.14 10.46 6.42
N PRO A 312 12.87 10.16 6.07
CA PRO A 312 11.71 10.77 6.75
C PRO A 312 11.63 10.44 8.25
N ALA A 313 11.96 9.21 8.65
CA ALA A 313 11.95 8.79 10.05
C ALA A 313 13.08 9.44 10.88
N LEU A 314 14.17 9.87 10.23
CA LEU A 314 15.21 10.68 10.88
C LEU A 314 14.78 12.14 10.99
N GLN A 315 14.13 12.70 9.95
CA GLN A 315 13.57 14.06 9.97
C GLN A 315 12.48 14.21 11.06
N GLU A 316 11.58 13.24 11.17
CA GLU A 316 10.57 13.16 12.23
C GLU A 316 11.23 13.15 13.62
N LYS A 317 12.22 12.29 13.83
CA LYS A 317 12.97 12.22 15.10
C LYS A 317 13.74 13.51 15.44
N ILE A 318 14.24 14.25 14.45
CA ILE A 318 14.88 15.56 14.67
C ILE A 318 13.83 16.57 15.16
N ALA A 319 12.65 16.61 14.55
CA ALA A 319 11.56 17.49 14.95
C ALA A 319 11.00 17.14 16.34
N GLU A 320 10.87 15.85 16.67
CA GLU A 320 10.52 15.38 18.02
C GLU A 320 11.56 15.86 19.04
N ALA A 321 12.85 15.58 18.81
CA ALA A 321 13.93 15.94 19.73
C ALA A 321 14.10 17.46 19.90
N GLU A 322 13.84 18.25 18.85
CA GLU A 322 13.83 19.71 18.93
C GLU A 322 12.64 20.22 19.78
N LEU A 323 11.44 19.65 19.61
CA LEU A 323 10.28 19.98 20.43
C LEU A 323 10.55 19.65 21.90
N ASP A 324 11.07 18.46 22.18
CA ASP A 324 11.44 17.97 23.52
C ASP A 324 12.49 18.89 24.19
N ALA A 325 13.49 19.35 23.41
CA ALA A 325 14.48 20.32 23.87
C ALA A 325 13.85 21.69 24.20
N ARG A 326 12.99 22.23 23.30
CA ARG A 326 12.29 23.50 23.49
C ARG A 326 11.36 23.46 24.73
N GLU A 327 10.66 22.36 24.97
CA GLU A 327 9.87 22.15 26.18
C GLU A 327 10.74 22.07 27.44
N ALA A 328 11.85 21.33 27.40
CA ALA A 328 12.74 21.18 28.54
C ALA A 328 13.44 22.51 28.91
N VAL A 329 13.81 23.34 27.93
CA VAL A 329 14.29 24.72 28.14
C VAL A 329 13.21 25.58 28.82
N ARG A 330 11.97 25.54 28.31
CA ARG A 330 10.82 26.26 28.91
C ARG A 330 10.57 25.85 30.36
N ALA A 331 10.70 24.58 30.68
CA ALA A 331 10.57 24.01 32.03
C ALA A 331 11.83 24.17 32.91
N LYS A 332 12.92 24.76 32.39
CA LYS A 332 14.24 24.89 33.04
C LYS A 332 14.86 23.55 33.45
N HIS A 333 14.53 22.46 32.74
CA HIS A 333 15.07 21.13 32.96
C HIS A 333 16.32 20.90 32.11
N THR A 334 17.43 21.56 32.49
CA THR A 334 18.72 21.58 31.78
C THR A 334 19.20 20.19 31.34
N ILE A 335 19.10 19.17 32.21
CA ILE A 335 19.51 17.79 31.90
C ILE A 335 18.64 17.17 30.79
N ARG A 336 17.31 17.37 30.80
CA ARG A 336 16.42 16.90 29.73
C ARG A 336 16.68 17.66 28.43
N ALA A 337 16.93 18.97 28.51
CA ALA A 337 17.24 19.80 27.35
C ALA A 337 18.54 19.35 26.66
N LYS A 338 19.65 19.23 27.40
CA LYS A 338 20.93 18.73 26.84
C LYS A 338 20.80 17.30 26.31
N ALA A 339 20.05 16.42 26.97
CA ALA A 339 19.79 15.06 26.47
C ALA A 339 18.99 15.07 25.15
N ALA A 340 17.97 15.92 25.03
CA ALA A 340 17.19 16.10 23.81
C ALA A 340 18.03 16.69 22.67
N LEU A 341 18.85 17.71 22.93
CA LEU A 341 19.80 18.27 21.95
C LEU A 341 20.83 17.22 21.50
N LYS A 342 21.35 16.39 22.40
CA LYS A 342 22.26 15.29 22.03
C LYS A 342 21.55 14.24 21.16
N SER A 343 20.26 13.96 21.40
CA SER A 343 19.43 13.11 20.53
C SER A 343 19.19 13.73 19.15
N LYS A 344 18.92 15.05 19.10
CA LYS A 344 18.76 15.85 17.87
C LYS A 344 20.04 15.81 17.02
N LYS A 345 21.19 16.25 17.56
CA LYS A 345 22.50 16.25 16.87
C LYS A 345 22.89 14.87 16.33
N LEU A 346 22.65 13.80 17.09
CA LEU A 346 22.90 12.42 16.63
C LEU A 346 21.96 11.99 15.48
N ALA A 347 20.72 12.47 15.46
CA ALA A 347 19.79 12.23 14.35
C ALA A 347 20.13 13.09 13.11
N GLU A 348 20.57 14.33 13.30
CA GLU A 348 21.08 15.22 12.24
C GLU A 348 22.32 14.63 11.55
N HIS A 349 23.32 14.15 12.31
CA HIS A 349 24.48 13.45 11.75
C HIS A 349 24.05 12.21 10.94
N ALA A 350 23.18 11.37 11.51
CA ALA A 350 22.69 10.17 10.83
C ALA A 350 21.85 10.49 9.57
N LEU A 351 21.20 11.65 9.52
CA LEU A 351 20.48 12.14 8.35
C LEU A 351 21.46 12.62 7.27
N ALA A 352 22.48 13.40 7.65
CA ALA A 352 23.52 13.87 6.72
C ALA A 352 24.30 12.69 6.09
N GLU A 353 24.76 11.75 6.92
CA GLU A 353 25.46 10.52 6.50
C GLU A 353 24.62 9.70 5.51
N ARG A 354 23.33 9.48 5.79
CA ARG A 354 22.46 8.72 4.87
C ARG A 354 22.08 9.51 3.62
N SER A 355 22.01 10.84 3.69
CA SER A 355 21.78 11.68 2.51
C SER A 355 22.99 11.65 1.56
N HIS A 356 24.21 11.65 2.11
CA HIS A 356 25.44 11.44 1.33
C HIS A 356 25.43 10.09 0.62
N ILE A 357 25.17 9.00 1.35
CA ILE A 357 25.12 7.64 0.79
C ILE A 357 24.01 7.50 -0.28
N ALA A 358 22.88 8.20 -0.13
CA ALA A 358 21.85 8.23 -1.16
C ALA A 358 22.35 8.90 -2.46
N LEU A 359 23.00 10.06 -2.35
CA LEU A 359 23.59 10.76 -3.50
C LEU A 359 24.68 9.93 -4.20
N GLU A 360 25.59 9.29 -3.44
CA GLU A 360 26.62 8.39 -4.00
C GLU A 360 25.99 7.22 -4.79
N LEU A 361 24.91 6.62 -4.28
CA LEU A 361 24.19 5.54 -4.96
C LEU A 361 23.44 6.03 -6.21
N GLU A 362 22.89 7.24 -6.19
CA GLU A 362 22.22 7.86 -7.34
C GLU A 362 23.22 8.28 -8.43
N GLU A 363 24.38 8.84 -8.06
CA GLU A 363 25.48 9.14 -8.98
C GLU A 363 26.06 7.87 -9.62
N ALA A 364 26.29 6.81 -8.82
CA ALA A 364 26.75 5.52 -9.31
C ALA A 364 25.73 4.88 -10.26
N PHE A 365 24.43 4.97 -9.94
CA PHE A 365 23.35 4.51 -10.81
C PHE A 365 23.33 5.30 -12.13
N MET A 366 23.40 6.63 -12.10
CA MET A 366 23.47 7.49 -13.30
C MET A 366 24.76 7.29 -14.10
N GLY A 367 25.87 6.91 -13.47
CA GLY A 367 27.11 6.48 -14.12
C GLY A 367 26.93 5.19 -14.90
N LEU A 368 26.46 4.13 -14.24
CA LEU A 368 26.24 2.82 -14.84
C LEU A 368 25.15 2.85 -15.92
N GLN A 369 24.09 3.65 -15.73
CA GLN A 369 23.03 3.87 -16.70
C GLN A 369 23.57 4.46 -18.01
N ARG A 370 24.39 5.53 -17.91
CA ARG A 370 25.06 6.13 -19.08
C ARG A 370 25.99 5.13 -19.78
N ALA A 371 26.72 4.32 -19.02
CA ALA A 371 27.58 3.28 -19.60
C ALA A 371 26.77 2.22 -20.37
N ALA A 372 25.63 1.77 -19.81
CA ALA A 372 24.75 0.80 -20.46
C ALA A 372 24.11 1.37 -21.75
N ASP A 373 23.57 2.59 -21.71
CA ASP A 373 23.00 3.23 -22.91
C ASP A 373 24.07 3.51 -23.99
N GLN A 374 25.32 3.81 -23.59
CA GLN A 374 26.44 4.01 -24.51
C GLN A 374 26.84 2.75 -25.28
N VAL A 375 26.66 1.54 -24.73
CA VAL A 375 26.91 0.27 -25.46
C VAL A 375 26.06 0.21 -26.72
N HIS A 376 24.76 0.50 -26.61
CA HIS A 376 23.84 0.49 -27.76
C HIS A 376 24.17 1.57 -28.79
N ILE A 377 24.71 2.72 -28.37
CA ILE A 377 25.22 3.76 -29.29
C ILE A 377 26.41 3.22 -30.08
N VAL A 378 27.38 2.54 -29.43
CA VAL A 378 28.55 1.95 -30.10
C VAL A 378 28.15 0.82 -31.06
N GLU A 379 27.16 -0.01 -30.71
CA GLU A 379 26.60 -1.04 -31.60
C GLU A 379 25.97 -0.40 -32.86
N ALA A 380 25.18 0.66 -32.70
CA ALA A 380 24.58 1.39 -33.81
C ALA A 380 25.63 2.09 -34.69
N MET A 381 26.66 2.69 -34.10
CA MET A 381 27.80 3.29 -34.83
C MET A 381 28.55 2.24 -35.65
N LYS A 382 28.79 1.05 -35.07
CA LYS A 382 29.44 -0.07 -35.77
C LYS A 382 28.60 -0.55 -36.96
N ALA A 383 27.29 -0.76 -36.77
CA ALA A 383 26.39 -1.15 -37.86
C ALA A 383 26.34 -0.08 -38.97
N GLY A 384 26.37 1.21 -38.61
CA GLY A 384 26.49 2.33 -39.54
C GLY A 384 27.81 2.31 -40.32
N ALA A 385 28.94 2.05 -39.66
CA ALA A 385 30.25 1.93 -40.28
C ALA A 385 30.34 0.73 -41.25
N GLU A 386 29.77 -0.42 -40.87
CA GLU A 386 29.68 -1.60 -41.74
C GLU A 386 28.78 -1.34 -42.97
N ALA A 387 27.65 -0.65 -42.80
CA ALA A 387 26.79 -0.23 -43.91
C ALA A 387 27.48 0.77 -44.85
N MET A 388 28.20 1.76 -44.29
CA MET A 388 28.98 2.74 -45.06
C MET A 388 30.14 2.09 -45.81
N LYS A 389 30.85 1.11 -45.21
CA LYS A 389 31.87 0.30 -45.89
C LYS A 389 31.26 -0.50 -47.05
N GLY A 390 30.14 -1.18 -46.81
CA GLY A 390 29.42 -1.93 -47.84
C GLY A 390 28.81 -1.06 -48.94
N LEU A 391 28.62 0.24 -48.70
CA LEU A 391 28.27 1.23 -49.72
C LEU A 391 29.51 1.69 -50.51
N HIS A 392 30.61 2.01 -49.82
CA HIS A 392 31.88 2.40 -50.45
C HIS A 392 32.43 1.29 -51.37
N GLU A 393 32.32 0.02 -50.96
CA GLU A 393 32.64 -1.15 -51.78
C GLU A 393 31.75 -1.28 -53.03
N LYS A 394 30.47 -0.85 -52.98
CA LYS A 394 29.51 -0.92 -54.09
C LYS A 394 29.55 0.28 -55.04
N VAL A 395 29.95 1.45 -54.56
CA VAL A 395 30.08 2.68 -55.36
C VAL A 395 31.37 2.68 -56.19
N GLY A 396 32.34 1.81 -55.86
CA GLY A 396 33.61 1.68 -56.56
C GLY A 396 34.61 2.71 -56.04
N GLY A 397 35.24 2.40 -54.90
CA GLY A 397 36.19 3.29 -54.25
C GLY A 397 37.36 3.69 -55.15
N VAL A 398 37.51 5.00 -55.36
CA VAL A 398 38.67 5.64 -55.98
C VAL A 398 39.14 6.74 -55.03
N GLU A 399 40.38 6.59 -54.55
CA GLU A 399 41.18 7.59 -53.81
C GLU A 399 40.55 8.27 -52.58
N GLY A 400 40.99 7.87 -51.38
CA GLY A 400 41.11 8.81 -50.26
C GLY A 400 40.33 8.53 -48.97
N VAL A 401 40.60 7.42 -48.26
CA VAL A 401 40.27 7.29 -46.83
C VAL A 401 41.44 6.63 -46.07
N GLN A 402 42.35 7.44 -45.53
CA GLN A 402 43.47 7.00 -44.69
C GLN A 402 43.26 7.29 -43.18
N ASN A 403 42.20 8.03 -42.82
CA ASN A 403 41.93 8.51 -41.45
C ASN A 403 40.55 8.05 -40.94
N VAL A 404 40.40 6.78 -40.55
CA VAL A 404 39.20 6.27 -39.82
C VAL A 404 39.56 5.31 -38.67
N MET A 405 40.84 4.92 -38.50
CA MET A 405 41.23 3.89 -37.52
C MET A 405 41.91 4.41 -36.24
N ASP A 406 42.25 5.69 -36.17
CA ASP A 406 42.87 6.30 -34.97
C ASP A 406 41.81 6.91 -34.03
N GLU A 407 40.69 7.39 -34.56
CA GLU A 407 39.62 8.08 -33.80
C GLU A 407 38.76 7.16 -32.92
N VAL A 408 39.02 5.85 -32.92
CA VAL A 408 38.44 4.85 -32.00
C VAL A 408 39.46 4.40 -30.93
N ARG A 409 40.62 5.07 -30.84
CA ARG A 409 41.70 4.71 -29.90
C ARG A 409 42.13 5.81 -28.92
N GLU A 410 41.47 6.96 -28.92
CA GLU A 410 41.77 8.08 -28.01
C GLU A 410 40.55 8.49 -27.15
N GLN A 411 39.93 7.52 -26.46
CA GLN A 411 39.03 7.80 -25.34
C GLN A 411 38.98 6.64 -24.33
N THR A 412 40.13 6.31 -23.73
CA THR A 412 40.21 5.39 -22.58
C THR A 412 41.36 5.77 -21.65
N ALA A 413 41.31 7.00 -21.12
CA ALA A 413 42.25 7.52 -20.12
C ALA A 413 41.53 8.41 -19.10
N THR A 414 42.11 8.55 -17.92
CA THR A 414 41.69 9.46 -16.84
C THR A 414 40.30 9.18 -16.24
N VAL A 415 40.26 8.22 -15.31
CA VAL A 415 39.41 8.36 -14.12
C VAL A 415 40.26 9.15 -13.12
N ASP A 416 39.87 10.39 -12.83
CA ASP A 416 40.58 11.21 -11.84
C ASP A 416 40.25 10.77 -10.40
N GLU A 417 41.32 10.40 -9.70
CA GLU A 417 41.59 10.63 -8.28
C GLU A 417 40.36 10.78 -7.34
N ILE A 418 39.93 9.67 -6.72
CA ILE A 418 39.05 9.74 -5.55
C ILE A 418 39.81 10.43 -4.41
N THR A 419 39.25 11.57 -4.00
CA THR A 419 39.70 12.50 -2.97
C THR A 419 40.28 11.83 -1.72
N SER A 420 41.50 12.25 -1.35
CA SER A 420 42.15 11.88 -0.08
C SER A 420 41.55 12.60 1.14
N ILE A 421 40.29 12.30 1.48
CA ILE A 421 39.66 12.67 2.76
C ILE A 421 39.03 11.42 3.38
N ILE A 422 39.89 10.55 3.92
CA ILE A 422 39.51 9.52 4.90
C ILE A 422 40.45 9.66 6.09
N ASN A 423 40.12 10.58 7.00
CA ASN A 423 40.64 10.59 8.35
C ASN A 423 39.71 11.39 9.28
N GLU A 424 39.64 10.95 10.54
CA GLU A 424 38.92 11.59 11.66
C GLU A 424 37.38 11.51 11.66
N SER A 425 36.85 10.30 11.79
CA SER A 425 35.51 10.03 12.34
C SER A 425 35.57 9.45 13.77
N ALA A 426 36.36 10.09 14.65
CA ALA A 426 36.40 9.77 16.08
C ALA A 426 35.18 10.40 16.78
N THR A 427 34.06 9.67 16.85
CA THR A 427 32.77 10.19 17.33
C THR A 427 32.70 10.45 18.83
N ALA A 428 33.33 11.54 19.27
CA ALA A 428 32.91 12.29 20.44
C ALA A 428 31.96 13.40 19.99
N VAL A 429 30.73 13.43 20.52
CA VAL A 429 29.89 14.64 20.42
C VAL A 429 30.51 15.67 21.34
N ASP A 430 31.05 16.75 20.78
CA ASP A 430 31.61 17.84 21.59
C ASP A 430 30.53 18.44 22.49
N GLU A 431 30.85 18.57 23.77
CA GLU A 431 29.95 19.15 24.76
C GLU A 431 30.00 20.69 24.70
N GLY A 432 31.01 21.28 24.04
CA GLY A 432 31.08 22.71 23.74
C GLY A 432 29.99 23.18 22.77
N GLU A 433 29.88 22.57 21.58
CA GLU A 433 28.81 22.89 20.61
C GLU A 433 27.40 22.74 21.22
N LEU A 434 27.22 21.73 22.08
CA LEU A 434 25.95 21.44 22.71
C LEU A 434 25.54 22.51 23.73
N ASP A 435 26.52 23.13 24.37
CA ASP A 435 26.32 24.22 25.32
C ASP A 435 26.10 25.56 24.59
N GLU A 436 26.76 25.81 23.46
CA GLU A 436 26.46 26.96 22.60
C GLU A 436 25.04 26.90 22.01
N GLU A 437 24.59 25.73 21.52
CA GLU A 437 23.20 25.54 21.05
C GLU A 437 22.18 25.70 22.20
N PHE A 438 22.53 25.23 23.41
CA PHE A 438 21.69 25.41 24.59
C PHE A 438 21.58 26.89 25.01
N GLU A 439 22.69 27.64 25.05
CA GLU A 439 22.67 29.09 25.32
C GLU A 439 21.89 29.87 24.25
N ALA A 440 22.02 29.50 22.97
CA ALA A 440 21.25 30.10 21.88
C ALA A 440 19.73 29.87 22.06
N LEU A 441 19.31 28.68 22.50
CA LEU A 441 17.91 28.37 22.79
C LEU A 441 17.38 29.07 24.06
N GLU A 442 18.18 29.16 25.13
CA GLU A 442 17.81 29.96 26.30
C GLU A 442 17.66 31.45 25.96
N LYS A 443 18.53 31.98 25.09
CA LYS A 443 18.44 33.35 24.57
C LYS A 443 17.19 33.55 23.72
N ALA A 444 16.90 32.65 22.78
CA ALA A 444 15.73 32.74 21.91
C ALA A 444 14.40 32.67 22.69
N GLU A 445 14.29 31.77 23.68
CA GLU A 445 13.11 31.68 24.54
C GLU A 445 12.98 32.86 25.52
N ARG A 446 14.10 33.55 25.85
CA ARG A 446 14.10 34.81 26.61
C ARG A 446 13.61 35.98 25.75
N GLU A 447 14.18 36.19 24.56
CA GLU A 447 13.74 37.21 23.60
C GLU A 447 12.25 37.01 23.22
N ARG A 448 11.78 35.76 23.13
CA ARG A 448 10.37 35.43 22.89
C ARG A 448 9.46 35.86 24.04
N LYS A 449 9.89 35.70 25.30
CA LYS A 449 9.17 36.16 26.50
C LYS A 449 9.18 37.68 26.62
N GLU A 450 10.33 38.31 26.37
CA GLU A 450 10.46 39.78 26.36
C GLU A 450 9.55 40.40 25.28
N LYS A 451 9.40 39.77 24.11
CA LYS A 451 8.39 40.17 23.09
C LYS A 451 6.95 39.96 23.57
N GLU A 452 6.61 38.78 24.10
CA GLU A 452 5.27 38.53 24.65
C GLU A 452 4.89 39.52 25.77
N GLU A 453 5.84 39.92 26.63
CA GLU A 453 5.63 40.89 27.70
C GLU A 453 5.56 42.33 27.15
N ALA A 454 6.38 42.67 26.14
CA ALA A 454 6.30 43.96 25.45
C ALA A 454 4.96 44.12 24.70
N GLU A 455 4.47 43.09 24.01
CA GLU A 455 3.17 43.08 23.33
C GLU A 455 2.01 43.23 24.33
N LYS A 456 2.02 42.49 25.44
CA LYS A 456 1.02 42.63 26.53
C LYS A 456 1.07 44.03 27.16
N THR A 457 2.26 44.62 27.29
CA THR A 457 2.44 45.98 27.84
C THR A 457 1.97 47.05 26.85
N ALA A 458 2.26 46.89 25.56
CA ALA A 458 1.80 47.79 24.50
C ALA A 458 0.27 47.75 24.33
N ALA A 459 -0.34 46.56 24.35
CA ALA A 459 -1.79 46.40 24.33
C ALA A 459 -2.47 47.09 25.53
N ARG A 460 -1.90 46.94 26.73
CA ARG A 460 -2.39 47.59 27.94
C ARG A 460 -2.19 49.12 27.94
N LEU A 461 -1.15 49.62 27.28
CA LEU A 461 -0.95 51.05 27.05
C LEU A 461 -1.99 51.61 26.07
N ALA A 462 -2.25 50.91 24.95
CA ALA A 462 -3.27 51.31 23.99
C ALA A 462 -4.68 51.31 24.61
N GLU A 463 -5.02 50.32 25.44
CA GLU A 463 -6.28 50.30 26.22
C GLU A 463 -6.41 51.52 27.13
N LEU A 464 -5.33 51.94 27.80
CA LEU A 464 -5.30 53.13 28.65
C LEU A 464 -5.41 54.43 27.84
N GLU A 465 -4.78 54.52 26.66
CA GLU A 465 -4.90 55.68 25.76
C GLU A 465 -6.31 55.82 25.18
N GLU A 466 -6.97 54.72 24.78
CA GLU A 466 -8.37 54.74 24.34
C GLU A 466 -9.31 55.18 25.47
N VAL A 467 -9.09 54.69 26.69
CA VAL A 467 -9.87 55.12 27.88
C VAL A 467 -9.63 56.60 28.22
N GLU A 468 -8.40 57.09 28.15
CA GLU A 468 -8.13 58.51 28.41
C GLU A 468 -8.71 59.42 27.32
N LYS A 469 -8.62 59.00 26.05
CA LYS A 469 -9.23 59.69 24.91
C LYS A 469 -10.75 59.73 25.03
N ALA A 470 -11.40 58.61 25.32
CA ALA A 470 -12.84 58.55 25.59
C ALA A 470 -13.26 59.40 26.81
N ARG A 471 -12.37 59.60 27.79
CA ARG A 471 -12.60 60.54 28.91
C ARG A 471 -12.54 61.99 28.43
N LYS A 472 -11.50 62.36 27.66
CA LYS A 472 -11.34 63.70 27.06
C LYS A 472 -12.46 64.06 26.10
N ASP A 473 -12.93 63.11 25.28
CA ASP A 473 -14.04 63.30 24.36
C ASP A 473 -15.37 63.52 25.12
N LYS A 474 -15.57 62.84 26.26
CA LYS A 474 -16.71 63.10 27.16
C LYS A 474 -16.60 64.45 27.89
N GLU A 475 -15.42 64.82 28.38
CA GLU A 475 -15.16 66.13 28.99
C GLU A 475 -15.43 67.26 27.97
N ALA A 476 -15.02 67.09 26.71
CA ALA A 476 -15.27 68.04 25.63
C ALA A 476 -16.75 68.07 25.21
N ALA A 477 -17.45 66.94 25.18
CA ALA A 477 -18.88 66.88 24.91
C ALA A 477 -19.69 67.61 26.00
N GLN A 478 -19.42 67.33 27.27
CA GLN A 478 -20.06 68.01 28.40
C GLN A 478 -19.76 69.52 28.44
N LYS A 479 -18.57 69.94 27.97
CA LYS A 479 -18.26 71.37 27.84
C LYS A 479 -19.11 72.04 26.76
N LYS A 480 -19.23 71.41 25.58
CA LYS A 480 -20.08 71.90 24.48
C LYS A 480 -21.57 71.89 24.82
N GLU A 481 -22.02 70.89 25.57
CA GLU A 481 -23.41 70.77 26.03
C GLU A 481 -23.77 71.95 26.96
N LYS A 482 -22.86 72.33 27.86
CA LYS A 482 -23.00 73.54 28.69
C LYS A 482 -22.90 74.84 27.90
N GLU A 483 -21.95 74.95 26.98
CA GLU A 483 -21.81 76.13 26.11
C GLU A 483 -23.09 76.36 25.28
N ALA A 484 -23.74 75.28 24.81
CA ALA A 484 -25.02 75.35 24.12
C ALA A 484 -26.23 75.60 25.06
N GLU A 485 -26.16 75.19 26.33
CA GLU A 485 -27.18 75.51 27.35
C GLU A 485 -27.11 76.99 27.77
N GLU A 486 -25.89 77.55 27.89
CA GLU A 486 -25.63 78.98 28.09
C GLU A 486 -26.07 79.80 26.86
N GLU A 487 -25.65 79.43 25.64
CA GLU A 487 -26.03 80.14 24.40
C GLU A 487 -27.55 80.10 24.14
N ARG A 488 -28.22 79.00 24.53
CA ARG A 488 -29.69 78.89 24.45
C ARG A 488 -30.41 79.73 25.51
N THR A 489 -29.90 79.81 26.74
CA THR A 489 -30.51 80.66 27.76
C THR A 489 -30.28 82.15 27.49
N GLU A 490 -29.20 82.54 26.82
CA GLU A 490 -29.06 83.90 26.27
C GLU A 490 -30.10 84.19 25.17
N GLN A 491 -30.41 83.23 24.30
CA GLN A 491 -31.46 83.38 23.26
C GLN A 491 -32.86 83.50 23.88
N GLU A 492 -33.20 82.66 24.86
CA GLU A 492 -34.49 82.71 25.57
C GLU A 492 -34.67 84.04 26.36
N VAL A 493 -33.57 84.67 26.80
CA VAL A 493 -33.61 86.03 27.39
C VAL A 493 -33.81 87.12 26.33
N GLN A 494 -33.19 87.02 25.16
CA GLN A 494 -33.38 87.99 24.06
C GLN A 494 -34.80 87.93 23.49
N GLU A 495 -35.37 86.75 23.32
CA GLU A 495 -36.76 86.58 22.84
C GLU A 495 -37.77 87.18 23.83
N ALA A 496 -37.49 87.09 25.14
CA ALA A 496 -38.27 87.76 26.19
C ALA A 496 -38.14 89.30 26.19
N GLU A 497 -36.98 89.86 25.84
CA GLU A 497 -36.84 91.32 25.63
C GLU A 497 -37.60 91.79 24.39
N GLU A 498 -37.59 91.02 23.29
CA GLU A 498 -38.35 91.37 22.08
C GLU A 498 -39.86 91.34 22.30
N ASP A 499 -40.41 90.36 23.03
CA ASP A 499 -41.85 90.31 23.32
C ASP A 499 -42.30 91.39 24.32
N LEU A 500 -41.42 91.82 25.24
CA LEU A 500 -41.66 93.02 26.04
C LEU A 500 -41.71 94.30 25.19
N SER A 501 -40.93 94.38 24.10
CA SER A 501 -40.96 95.49 23.15
C SER A 501 -42.28 95.57 22.37
N LYS A 502 -42.84 94.40 21.99
CA LYS A 502 -44.09 94.27 21.21
C LYS A 502 -45.36 94.60 22.00
N LEU A 503 -45.29 94.76 23.32
CA LEU A 503 -46.42 95.10 24.20
C LEU A 503 -46.72 96.61 24.32
N SER A 504 -46.23 97.43 23.38
CA SER A 504 -46.63 98.84 23.25
C SER A 504 -47.22 99.13 21.87
N PHE A 505 -48.32 99.92 21.85
CA PHE A 505 -49.16 100.30 20.69
C PHE A 505 -50.11 99.25 20.08
N ALA A 506 -51.32 99.11 20.66
CA ALA A 506 -52.59 99.16 19.92
C ALA A 506 -53.85 99.25 20.85
N GLN A 507 -54.54 100.39 20.78
CA GLN A 507 -56.01 100.52 20.90
C GLN A 507 -56.55 100.64 19.46
N GLU A 508 -57.79 100.36 19.06
CA GLU A 508 -59.01 99.76 19.65
C GLU A 508 -59.76 99.05 18.47
N ASP A 509 -60.99 98.53 18.46
CA ASP A 509 -62.22 98.68 19.27
C ASP A 509 -62.92 97.31 19.54
N GLU A 510 -64.21 97.37 19.91
CA GLU A 510 -65.35 96.41 20.06
C GLU A 510 -65.45 95.24 19.02
N ASP A 511 -66.14 94.10 19.24
CA ASP A 511 -67.25 93.81 20.20
C ASP A 511 -67.49 92.28 20.49
N ALA A 512 -68.28 92.00 21.54
CA ALA A 512 -69.16 90.82 21.81
C ALA A 512 -68.67 89.35 22.08
N ASP A 513 -69.16 88.82 23.22
CA ASP A 513 -69.72 87.47 23.55
C ASP A 513 -68.93 86.17 23.88
N GLU A 514 -69.22 85.67 25.10
CA GLU A 514 -69.39 84.30 25.66
C GLU A 514 -68.32 83.16 25.54
N GLU A 515 -67.57 82.95 26.65
CA GLU A 515 -67.33 81.75 27.50
C GLU A 515 -67.33 80.25 26.96
N PRO A 516 -66.93 79.19 27.72
CA PRO A 516 -65.76 78.32 27.41
C PRO A 516 -66.18 76.82 27.20
N PRO A 517 -65.45 75.71 27.58
CA PRO A 517 -64.05 75.46 28.02
C PRO A 517 -63.33 74.16 27.52
N GLN A 518 -62.13 73.88 28.06
CA GLN A 518 -61.50 72.56 28.38
C GLN A 518 -61.14 71.51 27.29
N LYS A 519 -59.86 71.05 27.30
CA LYS A 519 -59.37 69.65 27.57
C LYS A 519 -57.84 69.52 27.36
N GLU A 520 -57.04 69.01 28.31
CA GLU A 520 -56.76 67.62 28.78
C GLU A 520 -55.66 66.85 28.00
N ARG A 521 -54.65 66.33 28.74
CA ARG A 521 -53.90 65.05 28.53
C ARG A 521 -52.87 64.95 27.37
N GLU A 522 -51.87 64.03 27.37
CA GLU A 522 -51.35 63.10 28.39
C GLU A 522 -49.84 62.75 28.22
N ARG A 523 -49.33 61.80 29.02
CA ARG A 523 -47.92 61.35 29.14
C ARG A 523 -47.53 60.23 28.16
N ALA A 524 -46.25 60.19 27.75
CA ALA A 524 -45.35 59.01 27.64
C ALA A 524 -43.97 59.51 27.14
N LEU A 525 -42.77 59.09 27.59
CA LEU A 525 -42.26 57.99 28.42
C LEU A 525 -42.25 56.59 27.75
N VAL A 526 -41.10 56.22 27.17
CA VAL A 526 -40.47 54.87 27.17
C VAL A 526 -39.01 55.02 26.70
N ALA A 527 -38.12 54.10 27.13
CA ALA A 527 -36.70 54.10 26.78
C ALA A 527 -36.30 52.86 25.96
N ALA A 528 -35.23 53.01 25.17
CA ALA A 528 -34.37 51.93 24.66
C ALA A 528 -32.98 52.53 24.37
#